data_AF-A0A382MAK6-F1
#
_entry.id   AF-A0A382MAK6-F1
#
_cell.length_a   1.000
_cell.length_b   1.000
_cell.length_c   1.000
_cell.angle_alpha   90.00
_cell.angle_beta   90.00
_cell.angle_gamma   90.00
#
_symmetry.space_group_name_H-M   'P 1'
#
loop_
_entity.id
_entity.type
_entity.pdbx_description
1 polymer ?
#
loop_
_entity_poly.entity_id
_entity_poly.type
_entity_poly.pdbx_seq_one_letter_code
_entity_poly.pdbx_strand_id
1 'polypeptide(L)'
;MTNNPYLDIEQKMLGDIHTSREMMDNLEILCDDFGSRFGGTEGERLAAKFFRDKFSAYGLCNVKMEPYKYAAWTRGETSLHITHPIQREIPCIALPYCPSATIEAELVSVGDGTP
;
A
#
# COMPACT_ATOMS: atom_id res chain seq x y z
N MET A 1 -23.86 -33.68 -9.09
CA MET A 1 -23.08 -32.53 -9.58
C MET A 1 -24.08 -31.47 -9.99
N THR A 2 -24.03 -30.30 -9.36
CA THR A 2 -24.93 -29.19 -9.66
C THR A 2 -24.58 -28.65 -11.05
N ASN A 3 -25.54 -28.67 -11.97
CA ASN A 3 -25.35 -28.15 -13.33
C ASN A 3 -25.30 -26.62 -13.25
N ASN A 4 -24.15 -26.00 -13.55
CA ASN A 4 -24.01 -24.54 -13.53
C ASN A 4 -24.59 -23.95 -14.83
N PRO A 5 -25.73 -23.23 -14.78
CA PRO A 5 -26.35 -22.66 -15.98
C PRO A 5 -25.54 -21.51 -16.59
N TYR A 6 -24.50 -21.01 -15.91
CA TYR A 6 -23.66 -19.89 -16.35
C TYR A 6 -22.26 -20.32 -16.81
N LEU A 7 -21.98 -21.62 -16.94
CA LEU A 7 -20.63 -22.11 -17.20
C LEU A 7 -20.01 -21.47 -18.47
N ASP A 8 -20.79 -21.33 -19.54
CA ASP A 8 -20.31 -20.76 -20.80
C ASP A 8 -19.93 -19.28 -20.69
N ILE A 9 -20.68 -18.50 -19.91
CA ILE A 9 -20.39 -17.08 -19.73
C ILE A 9 -19.21 -16.89 -18.77
N GLU A 10 -19.14 -17.70 -17.71
CA GLU A 10 -18.02 -17.69 -16.77
C GLU A 10 -16.69 -17.99 -17.47
N GLN A 11 -16.66 -19.03 -18.33
CA GLN A 11 -15.46 -19.37 -19.08
C GLN A 11 -15.00 -18.25 -20.02
N LYS A 12 -15.95 -17.54 -20.66
CA LYS A 12 -15.63 -16.38 -21.49
C LYS A 12 -15.08 -15.22 -20.67
N MET A 13 -15.74 -14.87 -19.55
CA MET A 13 -15.28 -13.81 -18.65
C MET A 13 -13.87 -14.09 -18.12
N LEU A 14 -13.59 -15.32 -17.70
CA LEU A 14 -12.26 -15.72 -17.26
C LEU A 14 -11.24 -15.65 -18.40
N GLY A 15 -11.64 -16.07 -19.61
CA GLY A 15 -10.81 -15.91 -20.82
C GLY A 15 -10.43 -14.45 -21.06
N ASP A 16 -11.38 -13.53 -20.99
CA ASP A 16 -11.15 -12.09 -21.18
C ASP A 16 -10.25 -11.53 -20.07
N ILE A 17 -10.48 -11.89 -18.80
CA ILE A 17 -9.66 -11.44 -17.66
C ILE A 17 -8.21 -11.90 -17.81
N HIS A 18 -7.98 -13.14 -18.23
CA HIS A 18 -6.63 -13.71 -18.36
C HIS A 18 -5.88 -13.26 -19.61
N THR A 19 -6.58 -12.82 -20.65
CA THR A 19 -5.97 -12.39 -21.92
C THR A 19 -5.89 -10.88 -22.07
N SER A 20 -6.66 -10.13 -21.28
CA SER A 20 -6.58 -8.67 -21.20
C SER A 20 -5.33 -8.21 -20.46
N ARG A 21 -4.80 -7.06 -20.89
CA ARG A 21 -3.73 -6.34 -20.18
C ARG A 21 -4.23 -5.36 -19.12
N GLU A 22 -5.52 -5.04 -19.13
CA GLU A 22 -6.11 -3.95 -18.33
C GLU A 22 -5.75 -4.04 -16.84
N MET A 23 -5.69 -5.26 -16.27
CA MET A 23 -5.28 -5.45 -14.88
C MET A 23 -3.83 -5.02 -14.63
N MET A 24 -2.92 -5.43 -15.51
CA MET A 24 -1.50 -5.10 -15.39
C MET A 24 -1.26 -3.63 -15.68
N ASP A 25 -1.89 -3.07 -16.71
CA ASP A 25 -1.74 -1.65 -17.05
C ASP A 25 -2.28 -0.75 -15.91
N ASN A 26 -3.37 -1.14 -15.24
CA ASN A 26 -3.84 -0.45 -14.03
C ASN A 26 -2.84 -0.56 -12.86
N LEU A 27 -2.22 -1.72 -12.67
CA LEU A 27 -1.22 -1.94 -11.62
C LEU A 27 0.03 -1.10 -11.87
N GLU A 28 0.50 -1.03 -13.12
CA GLU A 28 1.63 -0.21 -13.54
C GLU A 28 1.38 1.26 -13.20
N ILE A 29 0.23 1.83 -13.60
CA ILE A 29 -0.15 3.21 -13.22
C ILE A 29 -0.12 3.40 -11.70
N LEU A 30 -0.76 2.49 -10.94
CA LEU A 30 -0.82 2.61 -9.49
C LEU A 30 0.58 2.62 -8.85
N CYS A 31 1.49 1.77 -9.33
CA CYS A 31 2.81 1.59 -8.74
C CYS A 31 3.84 2.61 -9.24
N ASP A 32 3.87 2.88 -10.54
CA ASP A 32 4.93 3.65 -11.18
C ASP A 32 4.60 5.15 -11.17
N ASP A 33 3.34 5.53 -11.37
CA ASP A 33 2.95 6.93 -11.44
C ASP A 33 2.60 7.52 -10.07
N PHE A 34 2.01 6.73 -9.16
CA PHE A 34 1.57 7.24 -7.84
C PHE A 34 2.52 6.89 -6.69
N GLY A 35 3.45 5.96 -6.90
CA GLY A 35 4.41 5.51 -5.89
C GLY A 35 3.73 4.95 -4.62
N SER A 36 4.21 5.38 -3.45
CA SER A 36 3.67 4.95 -2.15
C SER A 36 2.28 5.54 -1.89
N ARG A 37 1.30 4.66 -1.68
CA ARG A 37 -0.12 5.00 -1.44
C ARG A 37 -0.52 4.87 0.03
N PHE A 38 0.41 5.20 0.94
CA PHE A 38 0.15 5.17 2.38
C PHE A 38 -0.96 6.17 2.76
N GLY A 39 -1.75 5.85 3.79
CA GLY A 39 -2.87 6.70 4.21
C GLY A 39 -2.42 8.13 4.54
N GLY A 40 -3.08 9.11 3.95
CA GLY A 40 -2.85 10.55 4.16
C GLY A 40 -1.88 11.18 3.17
N THR A 41 -1.20 10.37 2.34
CA THR A 41 -0.25 10.86 1.34
C THR A 41 -0.92 11.29 0.04
N GLU A 42 -0.17 11.97 -0.84
CA GLU A 42 -0.68 12.31 -2.16
C GLU A 42 -0.94 11.08 -3.04
N GLY A 43 -0.11 10.04 -2.92
CA GLY A 43 -0.29 8.79 -3.67
C GLY A 43 -1.62 8.11 -3.36
N GLU A 44 -2.09 8.13 -2.11
CA GLU A 44 -3.43 7.66 -1.74
C GLU A 44 -4.52 8.46 -2.48
N ARG A 45 -4.43 9.79 -2.50
CA ARG A 45 -5.43 10.65 -3.16
C ARG A 45 -5.48 10.43 -4.66
N LEU A 46 -4.32 10.28 -5.31
CA LEU A 46 -4.24 9.99 -6.74
C LEU A 46 -4.84 8.62 -7.06
N ALA A 47 -4.52 7.59 -6.27
CA ALA A 47 -5.09 6.26 -6.44
C ALA A 47 -6.61 6.24 -6.25
N ALA A 48 -7.14 6.94 -5.24
CA ALA A 48 -8.59 7.03 -5.01
C ALA A 48 -9.31 7.70 -6.20
N LYS A 49 -8.73 8.77 -6.76
CA LYS A 49 -9.24 9.41 -7.98
C LYS A 49 -9.19 8.46 -9.18
N PHE A 50 -8.08 7.74 -9.36
CA PHE A 50 -7.91 6.76 -10.43
C PHE A 50 -8.96 5.66 -10.36
N PHE A 51 -9.23 5.09 -9.17
CA PHE A 51 -10.27 4.07 -9.02
C PHE A 51 -11.66 4.60 -9.37
N ARG A 52 -12.02 5.81 -8.91
CA ARG A 52 -13.29 6.45 -9.28
C ARG A 52 -13.39 6.61 -10.80
N ASP A 53 -12.33 7.08 -11.44
CA ASP A 53 -12.33 7.35 -12.87
C ASP A 53 -12.40 6.04 -13.68
N LYS A 54 -11.68 4.99 -13.26
CA LYS A 54 -11.76 3.64 -13.87
C LYS A 54 -13.12 2.98 -13.69
N PHE A 55 -13.71 3.05 -12.50
CA PHE A 55 -15.08 2.54 -12.29
C PHE A 55 -16.09 3.26 -13.17
N SER A 56 -15.95 4.57 -13.34
CA SER A 56 -16.81 5.33 -14.25
C SER A 56 -16.59 4.90 -15.71
N ALA A 57 -15.33 4.71 -16.13
CA ALA A 57 -14.98 4.24 -17.47
C ALA A 57 -15.49 2.82 -17.76
N TYR A 58 -15.56 1.95 -16.75
CA TYR A 58 -16.12 0.60 -16.86
C TYR A 58 -17.65 0.57 -16.85
N GLY A 59 -18.31 1.73 -16.78
CA GLY A 59 -19.76 1.85 -16.87
C GLY A 59 -20.50 1.57 -15.56
N LEU A 60 -19.82 1.61 -14.41
CA LEU A 60 -20.51 1.54 -13.12
C LEU A 60 -21.34 2.81 -12.91
N CYS A 61 -22.55 2.62 -12.40
CA CYS A 61 -23.42 3.71 -11.98
C CYS A 61 -23.10 4.13 -10.53
N ASN A 62 -23.31 5.40 -10.20
CA ASN A 62 -23.16 5.94 -8.84
C ASN A 62 -21.73 5.87 -8.25
N VAL A 63 -20.71 6.16 -9.06
CA VAL A 63 -19.31 6.20 -8.61
C VAL A 63 -19.01 7.54 -7.92
N LYS A 64 -18.58 7.50 -6.66
CA LYS A 64 -18.26 8.69 -5.84
C LYS A 64 -17.13 8.39 -4.86
N MET A 65 -16.43 9.43 -4.42
CA MET A 65 -15.47 9.34 -3.31
C MET A 65 -16.14 9.81 -2.02
N GLU A 66 -15.94 9.08 -0.93
CA GLU A 66 -16.51 9.40 0.38
C GLU A 66 -15.39 9.78 1.36
N PRO A 67 -15.35 11.01 1.88
CA PRO A 67 -14.31 11.42 2.82
C PRO A 67 -14.57 10.84 4.21
N TYR A 68 -13.51 10.38 4.88
CA TYR A 68 -13.54 9.99 6.27
C TYR A 68 -12.28 10.46 7.00
N LYS A 69 -12.38 10.63 8.33
CA LYS A 69 -11.23 11.02 9.17
C LYS A 69 -10.54 9.77 9.68
N TYR A 70 -9.22 9.76 9.65
CA TYR A 70 -8.39 8.71 10.22
C TYR A 70 -7.06 9.28 10.74
N ALA A 71 -6.38 8.50 11.57
CA ALA A 71 -5.04 8.84 12.01
C ALA A 71 -4.10 8.72 10.82
N ALA A 72 -3.64 9.86 10.30
CA ALA A 72 -2.60 9.90 9.30
C ALA A 72 -1.23 9.94 9.99
N TRP A 73 -0.23 9.35 9.34
CA TRP A 73 1.14 9.39 9.80
C TRP A 73 2.05 9.63 8.60
N THR A 74 3.02 10.53 8.77
CA THR A 74 4.05 10.79 7.76
C THR A 74 5.39 10.48 8.37
N ARG A 75 6.19 9.70 7.64
CA ARG A 75 7.54 9.32 8.04
C ARG A 75 8.44 10.55 8.07
N GLY A 76 9.04 10.83 9.22
CA GLY A 76 10.11 11.81 9.34
C GLY A 76 11.48 11.22 9.02
N GLU A 77 12.53 12.00 9.26
CA GLU A 77 13.90 11.52 9.19
C GLU A 77 14.18 10.46 10.28
N THR A 78 15.05 9.51 9.98
CA THR A 78 15.45 8.46 10.94
C THR A 78 16.89 8.07 10.65
N SER A 79 17.69 8.00 11.71
CA SER A 79 19.08 7.54 11.64
C SER A 79 19.37 6.65 12.83
N LEU A 80 20.16 5.59 12.62
CA LEU A 80 20.59 4.67 13.67
C LEU A 80 22.11 4.46 13.54
N HIS A 81 22.83 4.69 14.63
CA HIS A 81 24.28 4.56 14.66
C HIS A 81 24.70 3.64 15.81
N ILE A 82 25.68 2.79 15.53
CA ILE A 82 26.51 2.17 16.56
C ILE A 82 27.60 3.18 16.90
N THR A 83 27.66 3.61 18.16
CA THR A 83 28.68 4.52 18.68
C THR A 83 29.84 3.79 19.37
N HIS A 84 29.62 2.55 19.82
CA HIS A 84 30.65 1.68 20.41
C HIS A 84 30.25 0.20 20.26
N PRO A 85 31.20 -0.74 20.08
CA PRO A 85 32.66 -0.58 19.96
C PRO A 85 33.13 -0.13 18.57
N ILE A 86 32.23 -0.11 17.59
CA ILE A 86 32.52 0.34 16.22
C ILE A 86 31.68 1.57 15.91
N GLN A 87 32.21 2.46 15.07
CA GLN A 87 31.45 3.57 14.50
C GLN A 87 30.82 3.10 13.20
N ARG A 88 29.50 2.92 13.18
CA ARG A 88 28.79 2.43 11.98
C ARG A 88 27.35 2.91 11.94
N GLU A 89 26.93 3.42 10.78
CA GLU A 89 25.52 3.68 10.49
C GLU A 89 24.79 2.38 10.07
N ILE A 90 23.56 2.21 10.55
CA ILE A 90 22.68 1.10 10.18
C ILE A 90 21.50 1.64 9.37
N PRO A 91 21.24 1.13 8.16
CA PRO A 91 20.03 1.46 7.43
C PRO A 91 18.80 1.15 8.26
N CYS A 92 17.97 2.16 8.49
CA CYS A 92 16.81 2.05 9.35
C CYS A 92 15.64 2.88 8.81
N ILE A 93 14.45 2.57 9.31
CA ILE A 93 13.22 3.31 9.02
C ILE A 93 12.39 3.41 10.31
N ALA A 94 11.69 4.51 10.51
CA ALA A 94 10.72 4.63 11.62
C ALA A 94 9.57 3.61 11.50
N LEU A 95 9.06 3.10 12.61
CA LEU A 95 7.81 2.33 12.55
C LEU A 95 6.61 3.29 12.53
N PRO A 96 5.50 2.96 11.85
CA PRO A 96 4.32 3.80 11.84
C PRO A 96 3.88 4.14 13.28
N TYR A 97 3.55 5.41 13.50
CA TYR A 97 3.12 5.96 14.80
C TYR A 97 4.16 5.96 15.93
N CYS A 98 5.43 5.62 15.67
CA CYS A 98 6.46 5.80 16.70
C CYS A 98 6.61 7.30 17.05
N PRO A 99 6.81 7.65 18.33
CA PRO A 99 7.10 9.02 18.72
C PRO A 99 8.46 9.46 18.14
N SER A 100 8.61 10.77 17.96
CA SER A 100 9.92 11.35 17.65
C SER A 100 10.76 11.41 18.92
N ALA A 101 12.01 10.93 18.84
CA ALA A 101 12.97 11.01 19.93
C ALA A 101 14.39 10.92 19.40
N THR A 102 15.34 11.46 20.16
CA THR A 102 16.77 11.25 20.00
C THR A 102 17.29 10.59 21.28
N ILE A 103 17.75 9.36 21.18
CA ILE A 103 18.14 8.53 22.32
C ILE A 103 19.46 7.83 21.98
N GLU A 104 20.39 7.80 22.94
CA GLU A 104 21.57 6.95 22.93
C GLU A 104 21.47 5.99 24.13
N ALA A 105 21.56 4.69 23.88
CA ALA A 105 21.42 3.65 24.90
C ALA A 105 22.15 2.36 24.50
N GLU A 106 22.32 1.45 25.46
CA GLU A 106 22.81 0.10 25.20
C GLU A 106 21.75 -0.72 24.44
N LEU A 107 22.17 -1.39 23.37
CA LEU A 107 21.32 -2.29 22.61
C LEU A 107 21.26 -3.66 23.29
N VAL A 108 20.07 -4.05 23.76
CA VAL A 108 19.83 -5.34 24.39
C VAL A 108 18.94 -6.20 23.50
N SER A 109 19.36 -7.44 23.21
CA SER A 109 18.52 -8.42 22.52
C SER A 109 17.50 -9.01 23.47
N VAL A 110 16.21 -8.95 23.09
CA VAL A 110 15.08 -9.49 23.87
C VAL A 110 14.42 -10.69 23.19
N GLY A 111 15.10 -11.32 22.22
CA GLY A 111 14.54 -12.43 21.44
C GLY A 111 13.32 -12.00 20.62
N ASP A 112 12.22 -12.75 20.72
CA ASP A 112 11.01 -12.55 19.91
C ASP A 112 10.13 -11.37 20.37
N GLY A 113 10.50 -10.69 21.46
CA GLY A 113 9.71 -9.58 22.00
C GLY A 113 8.34 -10.00 22.55
N THR A 114 8.19 -11.28 22.91
CA THR A 114 7.01 -11.77 23.63
C THR A 114 7.01 -11.25 25.08
N PRO A 115 5.84 -11.10 25.72
CA PRO A 115 5.75 -10.77 27.15
C PRO A 115 6.45 -11.79 28.06
#